data_AF-A0NQC3-F1
#
_entry.id   AF-A0NQC3-F1
#
_cell.length_a   1.000
_cell.length_b   1.000
_cell.length_c   1.000
_cell.angle_alpha   90.00
_cell.angle_beta   90.00
_cell.angle_gamma   90.00
#
_symmetry.space_group_name_H-M   'P 1'
#
loop_
_entity.id
_entity.type
_entity.pdbx_description
1 polymer ?
#
loop_
_entity_poly.entity_id
_entity_poly.type
_entity_poly.pdbx_seq_one_letter_code
_entity_poly.pdbx_strand_id
1 'polypeptide(L)' 'MQPVPAVPANLKDAIDAANLTEMWDMILTLDYSVSDPGDLTPEKRDEFLNVMSLLLKAFDR' A
#
# COMPACT_ATOMS: atom_id res chain seq x y z
N MET A 1 14.25 14.80 22.95
CA MET A 1 13.20 14.82 21.92
C MET A 1 13.24 13.47 21.24
N GLN A 2 12.23 12.61 21.46
CA GLN A 2 12.16 11.32 20.77
C GLN A 2 11.88 11.56 19.28
N PRO A 3 12.48 10.79 18.35
CA PRO A 3 12.16 10.94 16.94
C PRO A 3 10.70 10.51 16.76
N VAL A 4 9.87 11.42 16.24
CA VAL A 4 8.53 11.09 15.76
C VAL A 4 8.73 9.94 14.77
N PRO A 5 8.08 8.77 14.94
CA PRO A 5 8.11 7.77 13.90
C PRO A 5 7.53 8.47 12.67
N ALA A 6 8.34 8.64 11.63
CA ALA A 6 7.86 9.13 10.36
C ALA A 6 6.83 8.11 9.90
N VAL A 7 5.56 8.35 10.23
CA VAL A 7 4.41 7.71 9.59
C VAL A 7 4.74 7.85 8.10
N PRO A 8 4.85 6.74 7.35
CA PRO A 8 5.27 6.83 5.97
C PRO A 8 4.30 7.79 5.29
N ALA A 9 4.82 8.95 4.87
CA ALA A 9 4.10 9.89 4.02
C ALA A 9 3.44 9.04 2.94
N ASN A 10 2.11 9.14 2.84
CA ASN A 10 1.19 8.04 2.59
C ASN A 10 1.78 6.98 1.63
N LEU A 11 1.77 5.70 2.02
CA LEU A 11 2.21 4.61 1.14
C LEU A 11 1.57 4.71 -0.26
N LYS A 12 0.31 5.18 -0.32
CA LYS A 12 -0.38 5.48 -1.57
C LYS A 12 0.33 6.53 -2.43
N ASP A 13 0.83 7.62 -1.84
CA ASP A 13 1.58 8.66 -2.54
C ASP A 13 2.89 8.09 -3.12
N ALA A 14 3.57 7.21 -2.37
CA ALA A 14 4.81 6.57 -2.83
C ALA A 14 4.56 5.55 -3.95
N ILE A 15 3.45 4.79 -3.86
CA ILE A 15 2.97 3.90 -4.92
C ILE A 15 2.61 4.69 -6.17
N ASP A 16 1.94 5.84 -6.02
CA ASP A 16 1.58 6.72 -7.12
C ASP A 16 2.82 7.34 -7.77
N ALA A 17 3.80 7.79 -6.97
CA ALA A 17 5.08 8.29 -7.48
C ALA A 17 5.88 7.22 -8.24
N ALA A 18 5.72 5.95 -7.87
CA ALA A 18 6.34 4.81 -8.55
C ALA A 18 5.53 4.30 -9.77
N ASN A 19 4.40 4.94 -10.13
CA ASN A 19 3.45 4.49 -11.15
C ASN A 19 2.92 3.06 -10.89
N LEU A 20 2.80 2.67 -9.63
CA LEU A 20 2.30 1.35 -9.20
C LEU A 20 0.80 1.36 -8.87
N THR A 21 0.08 2.44 -9.18
CA THR A 21 -1.36 2.58 -8.93
C THR A 21 -2.18 1.47 -9.61
N GLU A 22 -1.81 1.06 -10.83
CA GLU A 22 -2.50 -0.04 -11.52
C GLU A 22 -2.31 -1.38 -10.77
N MET A 23 -1.12 -1.63 -10.22
CA MET A 23 -0.87 -2.83 -9.42
C MET A 23 -1.65 -2.78 -8.09
N TRP A 24 -1.74 -1.60 -7.47
CA TRP A 24 -2.56 -1.38 -6.27
C TRP A 24 -4.02 -1.76 -6.51
N ASP A 25 -4.62 -1.23 -7.57
CA ASP A 25 -6.03 -1.47 -7.91
C ASP A 25 -6.27 -2.92 -8.36
N MET A 26 -5.31 -3.50 -9.09
CA MET A 26 -5.36 -4.89 -9.53
C MET A 26 -5.33 -5.86 -8.34
N ILE A 27 -4.46 -5.64 -7.35
CA ILE A 27 -4.39 -6.49 -6.14
C ILE A 27 -5.68 -6.38 -5.33
N LEU A 28 -6.20 -5.16 -5.12
CA LEU A 28 -7.48 -4.97 -4.44
C LEU A 28 -8.63 -5.71 -5.12
N THR A 29 -8.68 -5.67 -6.45
CA THR A 29 -9.74 -6.31 -7.22
C THR A 29 -9.59 -7.83 -7.23
N LEU A 30 -8.37 -8.35 -7.48
CA LEU A 30 -8.14 -9.78 -7.66
C LEU A 30 -8.13 -10.55 -6.34
N ASP A 31 -7.43 -10.04 -5.33
CA ASP A 31 -7.21 -10.78 -4.08
C ASP A 31 -8.29 -10.46 -3.03
N TYR A 32 -8.85 -9.25 -3.10
CA TYR A 32 -9.80 -8.78 -2.09
C TYR A 32 -11.20 -8.49 -2.63
N SER A 33 -11.41 -8.50 -3.95
CA SER A 33 -12.69 -8.20 -4.60
C SER A 33 -13.30 -6.85 -4.19
N VAL A 34 -12.44 -5.87 -3.90
CA VAL A 34 -12.84 -4.49 -3.54
C VAL A 34 -12.09 -3.48 -4.42
N SER A 35 -12.53 -2.23 -4.42
CA SER A 35 -11.86 -1.14 -5.13
C SER A 35 -11.20 -0.14 -4.19
N ASP A 36 -11.52 -0.19 -2.89
CA ASP A 36 -10.96 0.69 -1.87
C ASP A 36 -10.38 -0.14 -0.71
N PRO A 37 -9.13 0.09 -0.28
CA PRO A 37 -8.60 -0.52 0.95
C PRO A 37 -9.42 -0.17 2.21
N GLY A 38 -10.23 0.90 2.16
CA GLY A 38 -11.23 1.30 3.13
C GLY A 38 -12.32 0.24 3.36
N ASP A 39 -12.63 -0.55 2.33
CA ASP A 39 -13.63 -1.63 2.40
C ASP A 39 -13.06 -2.93 3.01
N LEU A 40 -11.73 -3.01 3.21
CA LEU A 40 -11.08 -4.13 3.85
C LEU A 40 -11.29 -4.13 5.36
N THR A 41 -11.36 -5.34 5.93
CA THR A 41 -11.19 -5.51 7.37
C THR A 41 -9.80 -5.04 7.81
N PRO A 42 -9.62 -4.59 9.07
CA PRO A 42 -8.33 -4.10 9.55
C PRO A 42 -7.16 -5.06 9.29
N GLU A 43 -7.33 -6.36 9.56
CA GLU A 43 -6.29 -7.37 9.28
C GLU A 43 -5.89 -7.45 7.81
N LYS A 44 -6.89 -7.49 6.90
CA LYS A 44 -6.65 -7.56 5.45
C LYS A 44 -6.02 -6.28 4.91
N ARG A 45 -6.40 -5.14 5.47
CA ARG A 45 -5.81 -3.85 5.12
C ARG A 45 -4.33 -3.81 5.49
N ASP A 46 -3.98 -4.25 6.70
CA ASP A 46 -2.59 -4.30 7.15
C ASP A 46 -1.75 -5.25 6.29
N GLU A 47 -2.31 -6.40 5.94
CA GLU A 47 -1.68 -7.35 5.00
C GLU A 47 -1.46 -6.72 3.62
N PHE A 48 -2.48 -6.11 3.04
CA PHE A 48 -2.41 -5.43 1.75
C PHE A 48 -1.34 -4.32 1.75
N LEU A 49 -1.34 -3.45 2.76
CA LEU A 49 -0.34 -2.38 2.89
C LEU A 49 1.08 -2.94 3.05
N ASN A 50 1.25 -4.08 3.73
CA ASN A 50 2.53 -4.75 3.82
C ASN A 50 3.01 -5.27 2.46
N VAL A 51 2.13 -5.89 1.67
CA VAL A 51 2.43 -6.32 0.29
C VAL A 51 2.83 -5.14 -0.58
N MET A 52 2.07 -4.03 -0.53
CA MET A 52 2.40 -2.83 -1.31
C MET A 52 3.72 -2.20 -0.88
N SER A 53 4.07 -2.23 0.41
CA SER A 53 5.38 -1.78 0.89
C SER A 53 6.53 -2.65 0.36
N LEU A 54 6.34 -3.97 0.30
CA LEU A 54 7.33 -4.90 -0.26
C LEU A 54 7.51 -4.68 -1.77
N LEU A 55 6.41 -4.49 -2.50
CA LEU A 55 6.45 -4.18 -3.93
C LEU A 55 7.21 -2.89 -4.18
N LEU A 56 6.87 -1.81 -3.47
CA LEU A 56 7.55 -0.53 -3.61
C LEU A 56 9.07 -0.66 -3.39
N LYS A 57 9.50 -1.36 -2.33
CA LYS A 57 10.93 -1.62 -2.07
C LYS A 57 11.62 -2.43 -3.17
N ALA A 58 10.90 -3.33 -3.82
CA ALA A 58 11.44 -4.12 -4.93
C ALA A 58 11.62 -3.29 -6.21
N PHE A 59 10.80 -2.25 -6.39
CA PHE A 59 10.90 -1.32 -7.51
C PHE A 59 11.89 -0.17 -7.27
N ASP A 60 12.12 0.23 -6.01
CA ASP A 60 13.03 1.31 -5.57
C ASP A 60 14.52 0.90 -5.58
N ARG A 61 14.98 0.40 -6.73
CA ARG A 61 16.28 -0.25 -6.93
C ARG A 61 17.52 0.55 -6.53
#